data_AF-A0A6M4PPK6-F1
#
_entry.id   AF-A0A6M4PPK6-F1
#
_cell.length_a   1.000
_cell.length_b   1.000
_cell.length_c   1.000
_cell.angle_alpha   90.00
_cell.angle_beta   90.00
_cell.angle_gamma   90.00
#
_symmetry.space_group_name_H-M   'P 1'
#
loop_
_entity.id
_entity.type
_entity.pdbx_description
1 polymer ?
#
loop_
_entity_poly.entity_id
_entity_poly.type
_entity_poly.pdbx_seq_one_letter_code
_entity_poly.pdbx_strand_id
1 'polypeptide(L)'
;MTASYAKLNANCKSDILFIGTTGIRKFVTPPAIPAHLDAEMYIDVIVPAGFKGVDFENICLILEIKGPSGAKFMPNPRMGSGVHWGIPTASGSDWDETSHSPAPKVRLRNPHDALSSGGINGLSFWLGLTGLPTPTTTTTTPPLVSFTASATADRVSVSNTASCAIQIKDLGVGEQLTGFLGRD
;
A
#
# COMPACT_ATOMS: atom_id res chain seq x y z
N MET A 1 -9.81 -4.30 -19.27
CA MET A 1 -8.62 -3.47 -18.96
C MET A 1 -7.67 -4.33 -18.16
N THR A 2 -6.37 -4.11 -18.26
CA THR A 2 -5.36 -4.88 -17.53
C THR A 2 -4.71 -3.97 -16.50
N ALA A 3 -4.53 -4.46 -15.27
CA ALA A 3 -3.83 -3.72 -14.22
C ALA A 3 -2.48 -3.20 -14.71
N SER A 4 -2.15 -1.96 -14.37
CA SER A 4 -0.91 -1.31 -14.79
C SER A 4 -0.38 -0.35 -13.74
N TYR A 5 0.87 0.07 -13.89
CA TYR A 5 1.48 1.09 -13.03
C TYR A 5 2.36 2.04 -13.84
N ALA A 6 2.54 3.26 -13.31
CA ALA A 6 3.47 4.25 -13.83
C ALA A 6 4.00 5.16 -12.72
N LYS A 7 5.21 5.69 -12.85
CA LYS A 7 5.69 6.78 -11.97
C LYS A 7 4.82 8.02 -12.17
N LEU A 8 4.47 8.71 -11.08
CA LEU A 8 3.81 10.02 -11.17
C LEU A 8 4.74 11.08 -11.77
N ASN A 9 6.04 11.00 -11.48
CA ASN A 9 7.09 11.76 -12.14
C ASN A 9 8.02 10.79 -12.86
N ALA A 10 7.98 10.79 -14.19
CA ALA A 10 8.78 9.90 -15.03
C ALA A 10 10.30 10.07 -14.82
N ASN A 11 10.75 11.25 -14.38
CA ASN A 11 12.16 11.53 -14.12
C ASN A 11 12.60 11.20 -12.69
N CYS A 12 11.69 10.73 -11.83
CA CYS A 12 12.04 10.32 -10.48
C CYS A 12 12.97 9.10 -10.52
N LYS A 13 14.01 9.15 -9.69
CA LYS A 13 14.91 8.03 -9.42
C LYS A 13 14.93 7.76 -7.93
N SER A 14 14.71 6.51 -7.56
CA SER A 14 14.96 6.02 -6.20
C SER A 14 15.98 4.90 -6.29
N ASP A 15 16.93 4.90 -5.37
CA ASP A 15 18.05 3.94 -5.36
C ASP A 15 17.90 2.89 -4.25
N ILE A 16 17.05 3.14 -3.26
CA ILE A 16 17.03 2.37 -2.01
C ILE A 16 15.65 1.76 -1.73
N LEU A 17 14.57 2.52 -1.87
CA LEU A 17 13.22 2.06 -1.52
C LEU A 17 12.32 2.00 -2.75
N PHE A 18 11.58 0.91 -2.86
CA PHE A 18 10.64 0.70 -3.95
C PHE A 18 9.33 0.13 -3.44
N ILE A 19 8.25 0.41 -4.16
CA ILE A 19 7.01 -0.34 -4.02
C ILE A 19 7.24 -1.70 -4.69
N GLY A 20 7.02 -2.76 -3.93
CA GLY A 20 7.19 -4.14 -4.36
C GLY A 20 5.90 -4.75 -4.88
N THR A 21 5.75 -6.07 -4.71
CA THR A 21 4.51 -6.74 -5.11
C THR A 21 3.31 -6.10 -4.43
N THR A 22 2.30 -5.82 -5.24
CA THR A 22 1.05 -5.21 -4.82
C THR A 22 -0.10 -6.03 -5.37
N GLY A 23 -1.02 -6.46 -4.51
CA GLY A 23 -2.15 -7.28 -4.93
C GLY A 23 -3.40 -7.05 -4.11
N ILE A 24 -4.54 -7.38 -4.72
CA ILE A 24 -5.84 -7.38 -4.07
C ILE A 24 -6.37 -8.80 -4.11
N ARG A 25 -6.90 -9.29 -3.00
CA ARG A 25 -7.51 -10.62 -2.91
C ARG A 25 -8.82 -10.59 -2.16
N LYS A 26 -9.64 -11.61 -2.37
CA LYS A 26 -10.87 -11.79 -1.63
C LYS A 26 -10.57 -11.96 -0.14
N PHE A 27 -11.29 -11.24 0.72
CA PHE A 27 -11.23 -11.46 2.16
C PHE A 27 -11.91 -12.79 2.49
N VAL A 28 -11.19 -13.71 3.13
CA VAL A 28 -11.66 -15.07 3.46
C VAL A 28 -11.55 -15.42 4.94
N THR A 29 -11.22 -14.46 5.81
CA THR A 29 -10.98 -14.75 7.24
C THR A 29 -12.28 -14.63 8.06
N PRO A 30 -12.71 -15.68 8.80
CA PRO A 30 -13.65 -15.55 9.92
C PRO A 30 -12.87 -15.26 11.22
N PRO A 31 -13.40 -14.53 12.23
CA PRO A 31 -14.77 -14.03 12.41
C PRO A 31 -14.88 -12.50 12.25
N ALA A 32 -16.13 -12.03 12.15
CA ALA A 32 -16.58 -10.64 12.00
C ALA A 32 -15.65 -9.80 11.10
N ILE A 33 -15.93 -9.86 9.79
CA ILE A 33 -15.62 -8.75 8.88
C ILE A 33 -15.87 -7.47 9.69
N PRO A 34 -14.88 -6.58 9.91
CA PRO A 34 -15.21 -5.21 10.31
C PRO A 34 -16.31 -4.80 9.35
N ALA A 35 -17.47 -4.37 9.86
CA ALA A 35 -18.59 -4.03 8.99
C ALA A 35 -18.01 -3.20 7.84
N HIS A 36 -18.23 -3.64 6.59
CA HIS A 36 -17.77 -2.99 5.36
C HIS A 36 -16.37 -3.34 4.77
N LEU A 37 -15.65 -4.41 5.14
CA LEU A 37 -14.44 -4.82 4.39
C LEU A 37 -14.79 -5.65 3.14
N ASP A 38 -14.55 -5.10 1.95
CA ASP A 38 -14.90 -5.70 0.65
C ASP A 38 -13.77 -6.61 0.10
N ALA A 39 -12.51 -6.22 0.31
CA ALA A 39 -11.34 -6.97 -0.15
C ALA A 39 -10.11 -6.73 0.74
N GLU A 40 -9.14 -7.64 0.68
CA GLU A 40 -7.81 -7.42 1.26
C GLU A 40 -6.85 -6.91 0.20
N MET A 41 -5.95 -6.05 0.64
CA MET A 41 -4.84 -5.58 -0.16
C MET A 41 -3.54 -5.84 0.59
N TYR A 42 -2.50 -6.17 -0.15
CA TYR A 42 -1.13 -6.19 0.34
C TYR A 42 -0.24 -5.39 -0.60
N ILE A 43 0.71 -4.68 -0.01
CA ILE A 43 1.70 -3.88 -0.72
C ILE A 43 3.03 -4.08 -0.02
N ASP A 44 4.01 -4.53 -0.78
CA ASP A 44 5.36 -4.69 -0.27
C ASP A 44 6.14 -3.37 -0.35
N VAL A 45 6.96 -3.12 0.66
CA VAL A 45 8.09 -2.19 0.56
C VAL A 45 9.37 -3.00 0.48
N ILE A 46 10.15 -2.80 -0.57
CA ILE A 46 11.36 -3.59 -0.86
C ILE A 46 12.58 -2.70 -1.06
N VAL A 47 13.75 -3.31 -0.85
CA VAL A 47 15.06 -2.72 -1.13
C VAL A 47 15.81 -3.54 -2.18
N PRO A 48 16.80 -2.98 -2.90
CA PRO A 48 17.72 -3.76 -3.71
C PRO A 48 18.58 -4.70 -2.87
N ALA A 49 19.13 -5.73 -3.50
CA ALA A 49 19.94 -6.75 -2.83
C ALA A 49 21.10 -6.18 -2.00
N GLY A 50 21.72 -5.08 -2.44
CA GLY A 50 22.82 -4.42 -1.72
C GLY A 50 22.42 -3.77 -0.39
N PHE A 51 21.12 -3.59 -0.14
CA PHE A 51 20.56 -3.04 1.10
C PHE A 51 19.79 -4.09 1.91
N LYS A 52 19.85 -5.36 1.52
CA LYS A 52 19.20 -6.45 2.27
C LYS A 52 19.81 -6.55 3.67
N GLY A 53 18.95 -6.54 4.69
CA GLY A 53 19.40 -6.63 6.08
C GLY A 53 19.96 -5.33 6.65
N VAL A 54 19.79 -4.21 5.96
CA VAL A 54 19.93 -2.88 6.55
C VAL A 54 18.69 -2.59 7.39
N ASP A 55 18.91 -2.16 8.63
CA ASP A 55 17.83 -1.71 9.51
C ASP A 55 17.36 -0.31 9.09
N PHE A 56 16.04 -0.17 9.02
CA PHE A 56 15.36 1.08 8.75
C PHE A 56 14.40 1.40 9.90
N GLU A 57 14.32 2.69 10.22
CA GLU A 57 13.36 3.25 11.14
C GLU A 57 12.23 3.93 10.38
N ASN A 58 11.05 4.01 11.00
CA ASN A 58 9.88 4.69 10.48
C ASN A 58 9.57 4.37 9.00
N ILE A 59 9.56 3.08 8.66
CA ILE A 59 9.20 2.64 7.32
C ILE A 59 7.72 2.96 7.10
N CYS A 60 7.46 3.98 6.29
CA CYS A 60 6.14 4.47 5.98
C CYS A 60 5.73 4.08 4.56
N LEU A 61 4.50 3.65 4.39
CA LEU A 61 3.82 3.49 3.12
C LEU A 61 2.63 4.47 3.07
N ILE A 62 2.66 5.40 2.14
CA ILE A 62 1.61 6.40 1.93
C ILE A 62 0.79 5.99 0.71
N LEU A 63 -0.52 5.91 0.89
CA LEU A 63 -1.47 5.48 -0.14
C LEU A 63 -2.59 6.49 -0.31
N GLU A 64 -3.07 6.66 -1.53
CA GLU A 64 -4.25 7.50 -1.82
C GLU A 64 -5.09 6.93 -2.96
N ILE A 65 -6.37 6.66 -2.71
CA ILE A 65 -7.34 6.20 -3.70
C ILE A 65 -7.66 7.32 -4.69
N LYS A 66 -7.62 6.97 -5.98
CA LYS A 66 -8.01 7.83 -7.10
C LYS A 66 -9.29 7.35 -7.77
N GLY A 67 -9.67 6.10 -7.57
CA GLY A 67 -10.95 5.54 -8.00
C GLY A 67 -11.11 4.09 -7.55
N PRO A 68 -12.35 3.56 -7.54
CA PRO A 68 -13.59 4.24 -7.90
C PRO A 68 -14.05 5.20 -6.80
N SER A 69 -14.98 6.11 -7.11
CA SER A 69 -15.56 7.02 -6.10
C SER A 69 -16.23 6.21 -4.98
N GLY A 70 -16.06 6.65 -3.74
CA GLY A 70 -16.56 5.94 -2.55
C GLY A 70 -15.61 4.90 -1.99
N ALA A 71 -14.64 4.42 -2.76
CA ALA A 71 -13.64 3.48 -2.27
C ALA A 71 -12.72 4.15 -1.23
N LYS A 72 -12.41 3.42 -0.16
CA LYS A 72 -11.50 3.83 0.92
C LYS A 72 -10.60 2.68 1.33
N PHE A 73 -9.43 3.01 1.84
CA PHE A 73 -8.62 2.06 2.60
C PHE A 73 -9.23 1.91 4.00
N MET A 74 -9.15 0.70 4.55
CA MET A 74 -9.64 0.35 5.88
C MET A 74 -8.58 -0.46 6.64
N PRO A 75 -8.47 -0.35 7.97
CA PRO A 75 -7.61 -1.23 8.76
C PRO A 75 -7.96 -2.71 8.54
N ASN A 76 -6.94 -3.57 8.45
CA ASN A 76 -7.11 -5.01 8.27
C ASN A 76 -6.63 -5.76 9.51
N PRO A 77 -7.33 -6.81 9.98
CA PRO A 77 -6.87 -7.65 11.08
C PRO A 77 -5.44 -8.25 10.89
N ARG A 78 -4.98 -8.41 9.64
CA ARG A 78 -3.65 -8.91 9.27
C ARG A 78 -2.56 -7.82 9.24
N MET A 79 -2.90 -6.55 9.47
CA MET A 79 -1.95 -5.44 9.46
C MET A 79 -0.81 -5.64 10.48
N GLY A 80 -1.03 -6.45 11.52
CA GLY A 80 -0.07 -6.72 12.58
C GLY A 80 -0.10 -5.65 13.67
N SER A 81 0.24 -6.02 14.91
CA SER A 81 0.16 -5.12 16.07
C SER A 81 1.26 -4.05 16.11
N GLY A 82 2.33 -4.19 15.31
CA GLY A 82 3.44 -3.23 15.25
C GLY A 82 3.28 -2.14 14.19
N VAL A 83 2.25 -2.22 13.34
CA VAL A 83 2.02 -1.24 12.28
C VAL A 83 1.03 -0.19 12.75
N HIS A 84 1.41 1.07 12.62
CA HIS A 84 0.55 2.22 12.92
C HIS A 84 -0.26 2.62 11.69
N TRP A 85 -1.57 2.80 11.89
CA TRP A 85 -2.49 3.31 10.88
C TRP A 85 -2.68 4.82 11.07
N GLY A 86 -2.24 5.62 10.10
CA GLY A 86 -2.37 7.07 10.12
C GLY A 86 -3.35 7.59 9.08
N ILE A 87 -4.24 8.50 9.47
CA ILE A 87 -5.05 9.30 8.56
C ILE A 87 -4.56 10.77 8.57
N PRO A 88 -4.63 11.51 7.45
CA PRO A 88 -4.23 12.91 7.44
C PRO A 88 -5.05 13.73 8.43
N THR A 89 -4.39 14.56 9.24
CA THR A 89 -5.08 15.54 10.10
C THR A 89 -5.72 16.65 9.26
N ALA A 90 -6.59 17.45 9.86
CA ALA A 90 -7.25 18.58 9.18
C ALA A 90 -6.24 19.61 8.60
N SER A 91 -5.04 19.73 9.18
CA SER A 91 -3.98 20.59 8.64
C SER A 91 -3.25 19.98 7.43
N GLY A 92 -3.37 18.66 7.22
CA GLY A 92 -2.73 17.91 6.14
C GLY A 92 -1.22 17.71 6.29
N SER A 93 -0.61 18.29 7.33
CA SER A 93 0.84 18.21 7.60
C SER A 93 1.22 17.08 8.56
N ASP A 94 0.25 16.48 9.22
CA ASP A 94 0.45 15.47 10.26
C ASP A 94 -0.51 14.29 10.04
N TRP A 95 -0.27 13.19 10.76
CA TRP A 95 -1.02 11.95 10.68
C TRP A 95 -1.60 11.61 12.05
N ASP A 96 -2.93 11.52 12.13
CA ASP A 96 -3.61 10.98 13.29
C ASP A 96 -3.53 9.45 13.26
N GLU A 97 -2.76 8.89 14.18
CA GLU A 97 -2.58 7.43 14.34
C GLU A 97 -3.50 6.82 15.41
N THR A 98 -4.41 7.62 16.00
CA THR A 98 -5.36 7.14 17.01
C THR A 98 -6.66 6.65 16.37
N SER A 99 -7.03 7.21 15.22
CA SER A 99 -8.25 6.89 14.47
C SER A 99 -8.06 5.70 13.52
N HIS A 100 -8.75 4.60 13.78
CA HIS A 100 -8.78 3.41 12.92
C HIS A 100 -9.92 3.47 11.88
N SER A 101 -10.21 4.66 11.37
CA SER A 101 -11.34 4.89 10.47
C SER A 101 -10.95 4.68 9.00
N PRO A 102 -11.88 4.21 8.15
CA PRO A 102 -11.64 4.13 6.71
C PRO A 102 -11.40 5.51 6.09
N ALA A 103 -10.37 5.63 5.26
CA ALA A 103 -9.98 6.89 4.64
C ALA A 103 -9.49 6.70 3.19
N PRO A 104 -9.68 7.70 2.31
CA PRO A 104 -9.17 7.65 0.94
C PRO A 104 -7.65 7.82 0.89
N LYS A 105 -7.03 8.43 1.91
CA LYS A 105 -5.59 8.62 2.04
C LYS A 105 -5.14 8.13 3.41
N VAL A 106 -4.08 7.31 3.43
CA VAL A 106 -3.56 6.68 4.65
C VAL A 106 -2.04 6.62 4.64
N ARG A 107 -1.45 6.53 5.83
CA ARG A 107 -0.04 6.18 6.05
C ARG A 107 0.02 4.96 6.94
N LEU A 108 0.64 3.89 6.46
CA LEU A 108 1.01 2.75 7.29
C LEU A 108 2.45 2.93 7.72
N ARG A 109 2.74 2.89 9.02
CA ARG A 109 4.10 3.09 9.54
C ARG A 109 4.52 1.89 10.39
N ASN A 110 5.60 1.24 9.99
CA ASN A 110 6.30 0.26 10.82
C ASN A 110 7.53 0.95 11.46
N PRO A 111 7.60 1.07 12.81
CA PRO A 111 8.66 1.84 13.47
C PRO A 111 10.07 1.34 13.21
N HIS A 112 10.26 0.03 13.08
CA HIS A 112 11.58 -0.56 12.90
C HIS A 112 11.46 -1.94 12.24
N ASP A 113 12.12 -2.13 11.11
CA ASP A 113 12.21 -3.45 10.48
C ASP A 113 13.44 -3.58 9.58
N ALA A 114 13.87 -4.81 9.36
CA ALA A 114 14.88 -5.12 8.36
C ALA A 114 14.19 -5.35 7.02
N LEU A 115 14.50 -4.50 6.03
CA LEU A 115 13.92 -4.66 4.71
C LEU A 115 14.63 -5.78 3.94
N SER A 116 13.81 -6.62 3.32
CA SER A 116 14.27 -7.69 2.46
C SER A 116 14.18 -7.31 0.97
N SER A 117 14.95 -8.03 0.16
CA SER A 117 15.05 -7.81 -1.29
C SER A 117 14.35 -8.92 -2.05
N GLY A 118 13.72 -8.55 -3.15
CA GLY A 118 13.04 -9.45 -4.08
C GLY A 118 11.55 -9.16 -4.15
N GLY A 119 10.96 -9.38 -5.33
CA GLY A 119 9.59 -8.96 -5.61
C GLY A 119 8.56 -9.50 -4.62
N ILE A 120 8.76 -10.68 -4.05
CA ILE A 120 7.82 -11.36 -3.13
C ILE A 120 8.33 -11.47 -1.68
N ASN A 121 9.46 -10.82 -1.37
CA ASN A 121 10.13 -10.92 -0.08
C ASN A 121 10.23 -9.54 0.59
N GLY A 122 9.31 -8.62 0.32
CA GLY A 122 9.32 -7.32 0.96
C GLY A 122 8.76 -7.33 2.37
N LEU A 123 8.82 -6.16 3.02
CA LEU A 123 7.96 -5.89 4.16
C LEU A 123 6.54 -5.67 3.64
N SER A 124 5.68 -6.66 3.84
CA SER A 124 4.29 -6.62 3.38
C SER A 124 3.41 -5.84 4.34
N PHE A 125 2.88 -4.72 3.86
CA PHE A 125 1.80 -4.00 4.54
C PHE A 125 0.45 -4.56 4.13
N TRP A 126 -0.34 -5.00 5.10
CA TRP A 126 -1.70 -5.54 4.89
C TRP A 126 -2.76 -4.51 5.28
N LEU A 127 -3.72 -4.29 4.39
CA LEU A 127 -4.84 -3.37 4.60
C LEU A 127 -6.12 -3.88 3.92
N GLY A 128 -7.23 -3.23 4.21
CA GLY A 128 -8.55 -3.54 3.67
C GLY A 128 -8.98 -2.48 2.64
N LEU A 129 -9.92 -2.86 1.79
CA LEU A 129 -10.65 -1.96 0.92
C LEU A 129 -12.13 -2.00 1.29
N THR A 130 -12.79 -0.85 1.25
CA THR A 130 -14.22 -0.69 1.50
C THR A 130 -14.83 0.28 0.49
N GLY A 131 -16.14 0.19 0.24
CA GLY A 131 -16.84 1.05 -0.71
C GLY A 131 -16.57 0.67 -2.17
N LEU A 132 -16.16 -0.57 -2.43
CA LEU A 132 -16.00 -1.07 -3.78
C LEU A 132 -17.39 -1.32 -4.42
N PRO A 133 -17.57 -1.01 -5.71
CA PRO A 133 -18.80 -1.34 -6.41
C PRO A 133 -19.07 -2.84 -6.33
N THR A 134 -20.23 -3.23 -5.80
CA THR A 134 -20.66 -4.62 -5.82
C THR A 134 -20.91 -5.05 -7.27
N PRO A 135 -20.32 -6.16 -7.75
CA PRO A 135 -20.67 -6.71 -9.06
C PRO A 135 -22.19 -6.95 -9.10
N THR A 136 -22.89 -6.35 -10.06
CA THR A 136 -24.28 -6.73 -10.31
C THR A 136 -24.30 -8.11 -10.98
N THR A 137 -25.44 -8.80 -10.93
CA THR A 137 -25.63 -10.11 -11.57
C THR A 137 -25.35 -10.13 -13.07
N THR A 138 -25.25 -8.95 -13.71
CA THR A 138 -24.99 -8.75 -15.13
C THR A 138 -23.55 -8.36 -15.46
N THR A 139 -22.72 -8.01 -14.47
CA THR A 139 -21.29 -7.70 -14.66
C THR A 139 -20.41 -8.77 -14.05
N THR A 140 -19.70 -9.50 -14.90
CA THR A 140 -18.69 -10.50 -14.50
C THR A 140 -17.31 -9.88 -14.21
N THR A 141 -17.15 -8.57 -14.42
CA THR A 141 -15.89 -7.87 -14.17
C THR A 141 -15.77 -7.50 -12.68
N PRO A 142 -14.69 -7.90 -11.99
CA PRO A 142 -14.47 -7.50 -10.60
C PRO A 142 -14.29 -5.98 -10.50
N PRO A 143 -14.63 -5.34 -9.36
CA PRO A 143 -14.39 -3.92 -9.16
C PRO A 143 -12.90 -3.62 -9.28
N LEU A 144 -12.57 -2.60 -10.07
CA LEU A 144 -11.21 -2.16 -10.35
C LEU A 144 -10.87 -0.96 -9.48
N VAL A 145 -9.66 -0.94 -8.91
CA VAL A 145 -9.19 0.13 -8.03
C VAL A 145 -7.98 0.82 -8.65
N SER A 146 -7.95 2.15 -8.54
CA SER A 146 -6.81 2.98 -8.92
C SER A 146 -6.36 3.80 -7.72
N PHE A 147 -5.06 3.84 -7.45
CA PHE A 147 -4.49 4.52 -6.29
C PHE A 147 -3.04 4.95 -6.57
N THR A 148 -2.52 5.83 -5.73
CA THR A 148 -1.09 6.18 -5.71
C THR A 148 -0.42 5.58 -4.49
N ALA A 149 0.83 5.16 -4.63
CA ALA A 149 1.64 4.59 -3.57
C ALA A 149 3.05 5.19 -3.57
N SER A 150 3.57 5.48 -2.38
CA SER A 150 4.96 5.91 -2.15
C SER A 150 5.43 5.44 -0.80
N ALA A 151 6.70 5.05 -0.68
CA ALA A 151 7.30 4.62 0.56
C ALA A 151 8.42 5.58 1.00
N THR A 152 8.61 5.72 2.31
CA THR A 152 9.73 6.42 2.91
C THR A 152 10.28 5.61 4.07
N ALA A 153 11.55 5.75 4.39
CA ALA A 153 12.10 5.24 5.63
C ALA A 153 13.32 6.06 6.05
N ASP A 154 13.53 6.14 7.35
CA ASP A 154 14.72 6.73 7.93
C ASP A 154 15.78 5.64 8.00
N ARG A 155 16.92 5.84 7.33
CA ARG A 155 18.03 4.91 7.42
C ARG A 155 18.85 5.29 8.66
N VAL A 156 19.14 4.31 9.52
CA VAL A 156 19.88 4.50 10.80
C VAL A 156 21.24 5.22 10.64
N SER A 157 21.78 5.30 9.41
CA SER A 157 23.09 5.91 9.12
C SER A 157 23.11 7.09 8.14
N VAL A 158 22.04 7.38 7.39
CA VAL A 158 21.97 8.53 6.45
C VAL A 158 20.53 9.00 6.27
N SER A 159 20.37 10.31 6.02
CA SER A 159 19.10 11.02 5.84
C SER A 159 18.05 10.29 4.99
N ASN A 160 16.78 10.49 5.36
CA ASN A 160 15.53 9.98 4.79
C ASN A 160 15.63 9.46 3.35
N THR A 161 15.24 8.21 3.17
CA THR A 161 15.14 7.55 1.86
C THR A 161 13.68 7.49 1.42
N ALA A 162 13.42 7.70 0.13
CA ALA A 162 12.06 7.72 -0.42
C ALA A 162 11.99 6.97 -1.76
N SER A 163 10.87 6.29 -2.00
CA SER A 163 10.55 5.71 -3.29
C SER A 163 10.00 6.76 -4.25
N CYS A 164 10.07 6.47 -5.55
CA CYS A 164 9.22 7.20 -6.49
C CYS A 164 7.76 6.90 -6.21
N ALA A 165 6.93 7.94 -6.17
CA ALA A 165 5.49 7.75 -6.10
C ALA A 165 4.99 7.16 -7.42
N ILE A 166 4.24 6.06 -7.33
CA ILE A 166 3.64 5.39 -8.48
C ILE A 166 2.12 5.54 -8.44
N GLN A 167 1.50 5.53 -9.60
CA GLN A 167 0.07 5.33 -9.78
C GLN A 167 -0.15 3.90 -10.25
N ILE A 168 -0.99 3.17 -9.55
CA ILE A 168 -1.52 1.87 -9.96
C ILE A 168 -2.93 2.10 -10.48
N LYS A 169 -3.25 1.54 -11.64
CA LYS A 169 -4.54 1.68 -12.31
C LYS A 169 -5.15 0.32 -12.57
N ASP A 170 -6.48 0.30 -12.46
CA ASP A 170 -7.33 -0.82 -12.86
C ASP A 170 -6.96 -2.15 -12.20
N LEU A 171 -6.51 -2.14 -10.94
CA LEU A 171 -6.18 -3.36 -10.20
C LEU A 171 -7.45 -3.99 -9.64
N GLY A 172 -7.79 -5.19 -10.10
CA GLY A 172 -8.97 -5.95 -9.68
C GLY A 172 -8.72 -6.91 -8.52
N VAL A 173 -9.80 -7.37 -7.90
CA VAL A 173 -9.74 -8.44 -6.89
C VAL A 173 -9.26 -9.76 -7.53
N GLY A 174 -8.20 -10.34 -6.98
CA GLY A 174 -7.52 -11.52 -7.51
C GLY A 174 -6.31 -11.20 -8.39
N GLU A 175 -6.06 -9.92 -8.70
CA GLU A 175 -4.92 -9.48 -9.48
C GLU A 175 -3.75 -9.02 -8.60
N GLN A 176 -2.54 -9.11 -9.16
CA GLN A 176 -1.33 -8.59 -8.55
C GLN A 176 -0.36 -8.06 -9.61
N LEU A 177 0.44 -7.09 -9.21
CA LEU A 177 1.61 -6.58 -9.92
C LEU A 177 2.85 -6.97 -9.11
N THR A 178 3.84 -7.60 -9.73
CA THR A 178 5.04 -8.11 -9.03
C THR A 178 6.30 -7.39 -9.48
N GLY A 179 7.33 -7.42 -8.62
CA GLY A 179 8.66 -6.89 -8.93
C GLY A 179 8.96 -5.56 -8.26
N PHE A 180 9.86 -4.76 -8.87
CA PHE A 180 10.26 -3.44 -8.39
C PHE A 180 9.45 -2.37 -9.11
N LEU A 181 8.27 -2.06 -8.58
CA LEU A 181 7.34 -1.14 -9.24
C LEU A 181 7.89 0.29 -9.20
N GLY A 182 7.99 0.91 -10.38
CA GLY A 182 8.51 2.27 -10.52
C GLY A 182 10.01 2.41 -10.26
N ARG A 183 10.79 1.35 -10.47
CA ARG A 183 12.26 1.44 -10.49
C ARG A 183 12.77 2.16 -11.74
N ASP A 184 12.30 1.72 -12.91
CA ASP A 184 12.75 2.21 -14.22
C ASP A 184 12.15 3.57 -14.58
#